data_AF-A0A151LI56-F1
#
_entry.id   AF-A0A151LI56-F1
#
_cell.length_a   1.000
_cell.length_b   1.000
_cell.length_c   1.000
_cell.angle_alpha   90.00
_cell.angle_beta   90.00
_cell.angle_gamma   90.00
#
_symmetry.space_group_name_H-M   'P 1'
#
loop_
_entity.id
_entity.type
_entity.pdbx_description
1 polymer ?
#
loop_
_entity_poly.entity_id
_entity_poly.type
_entity_poly.pdbx_seq_one_letter_code
_entity_poly.pdbx_strand_id
1 'polypeptide(L)'
;METFNHIDIKKYTREDLLYLRNTNNVLFKMFQKQVDEIACLSSKEQKLCGTLTSINNIINENYTIYCLIHTDGLIGFIKIGEKNLYLYDKIKLHYGKCTCVLDFYILEKFQKRGLGIKIFNFMLKDNDVSPFC
;
A
#
# COMPACT_ATOMS: atom_id res chain seq x y z
N MET A 1 -16.67 23.15 2.39
CA MET A 1 -16.14 21.98 1.66
C MET A 1 -14.67 22.23 1.45
N GLU A 2 -13.79 21.60 2.26
CA GLU A 2 -12.34 21.73 2.06
C GLU A 2 -11.98 21.10 0.70
N THR A 3 -11.43 21.91 -0.19
CA THR A 3 -10.93 21.48 -1.49
C THR A 3 -9.62 20.72 -1.29
N PHE A 4 -9.63 19.39 -1.48
CA PHE A 4 -8.45 18.51 -1.44
C PHE A 4 -7.52 18.69 -2.65
N ASN A 5 -7.15 19.93 -2.96
CA ASN A 5 -6.43 20.30 -4.19
C ASN A 5 -4.95 19.86 -4.20
N HIS A 6 -4.45 19.22 -3.15
CA HIS A 6 -3.04 18.81 -3.02
C HIS A 6 -2.92 17.38 -2.48
N ILE A 7 -3.46 16.41 -3.22
CA ILE A 7 -3.28 14.99 -2.93
C ILE A 7 -2.51 14.32 -4.06
N ASP A 8 -1.30 13.90 -3.75
CA ASP A 8 -0.40 13.18 -4.64
C ASP A 8 -0.43 11.68 -4.34
N ILE A 9 -0.23 10.86 -5.37
CA ILE A 9 -0.02 9.43 -5.25
C ILE A 9 1.41 9.13 -5.67
N LYS A 10 2.19 8.46 -4.82
CA LYS A 10 3.54 8.01 -5.12
C LYS A 10 3.63 6.49 -5.00
N LYS A 11 4.28 5.86 -5.99
CA LYS A 11 4.60 4.43 -6.00
C LYS A 11 6.02 4.24 -5.48
N TYR A 12 6.21 3.20 -4.68
CA TYR A 12 7.53 2.75 -4.24
C TYR A 12 7.63 1.23 -4.42
N THR A 13 8.54 0.82 -5.29
CA THR A 13 8.97 -0.57 -5.47
C THR A 13 10.16 -0.88 -4.55
N ARG A 14 10.55 -2.15 -4.50
CA ARG A 14 11.79 -2.58 -3.83
C ARG A 14 13.00 -1.76 -4.27
N GLU A 15 13.17 -1.57 -5.59
CA GLU A 15 14.32 -0.85 -6.15
C GLU A 15 14.31 0.64 -5.74
N ASP A 16 13.13 1.28 -5.77
CA ASP A 16 13.00 2.68 -5.34
C ASP A 16 13.40 2.86 -3.87
N LEU A 17 12.98 1.92 -3.01
CA LEU A 17 13.28 1.96 -1.58
C LEU A 17 14.76 1.68 -1.29
N LEU A 18 15.36 0.73 -2.00
CA LEU A 18 16.79 0.44 -1.91
C LEU A 18 17.63 1.63 -2.39
N TYR A 19 17.24 2.23 -3.51
CA TYR A 19 17.87 3.44 -4.03
C TYR A 19 17.76 4.60 -3.04
N LEU A 20 16.57 4.86 -2.49
CA LEU A 20 16.35 5.91 -1.49
C LEU A 20 17.20 5.67 -0.23
N ARG A 21 17.26 4.43 0.25
CA ARG A 21 18.08 4.05 1.40
C ARG A 21 19.56 4.33 1.19
N ASN A 22 20.07 4.04 0.00
CA ASN A 22 21.49 4.18 -0.33
C ASN A 22 21.87 5.63 -0.64
N THR A 23 20.99 6.40 -1.28
CA THR A 23 21.27 7.78 -1.71
C THR A 23 20.93 8.82 -0.65
N ASN A 24 19.84 8.65 0.09
CA ASN A 24 19.40 9.58 1.13
C ASN A 24 18.79 8.83 2.32
N ASN A 25 19.67 8.26 3.14
CA ASN A 25 19.29 7.50 4.32
C ASN A 25 18.46 8.31 5.34
N VAL A 26 18.64 9.64 5.40
CA VAL A 26 17.84 10.51 6.28
C VAL A 26 16.39 10.52 5.81
N LEU A 27 16.16 10.80 4.52
CA LEU A 27 14.82 10.79 3.93
C LEU A 27 14.19 9.39 3.98
N PHE A 28 14.98 8.34 3.75
CA PHE A 28 14.54 6.95 3.90
C PHE A 28 14.01 6.67 5.31
N LYS A 29 14.76 7.04 6.36
CA LYS A 29 14.34 6.83 7.75
C LYS A 29 13.09 7.64 8.12
N MET A 30 12.97 8.87 7.61
CA MET A 30 11.77 9.68 7.80
C MET A 30 10.55 9.02 7.17
N PHE A 31 10.68 8.56 5.93
CA PHE A 31 9.60 7.87 5.22
C PHE A 31 9.24 6.54 5.90
N GLN A 32 10.24 5.76 6.32
CA GLN A 32 10.03 4.53 7.07
C GLN A 32 9.22 4.78 8.33
N LYS A 33 9.57 5.81 9.11
CA LYS A 33 8.82 6.17 10.32
C LYS A 33 7.36 6.50 10.01
N GLN A 34 7.08 7.28 8.96
CA GLN A 34 5.71 7.60 8.55
C GLN A 34 4.92 6.36 8.14
N VAL A 35 5.55 5.43 7.40
CA VAL A 35 4.92 4.16 7.01
C VAL A 35 4.64 3.29 8.24
N ASP A 36 5.57 3.20 9.18
CA ASP A 36 5.41 2.39 10.39
C ASP A 36 4.28 2.96 11.30
N GLU A 37 4.18 4.29 11.41
CA GLU A 37 3.09 4.96 12.15
C GLU A 37 1.72 4.64 11.55
N ILE A 38 1.55 4.81 10.24
CA ILE A 38 0.26 4.58 9.59
C ILE A 38 -0.09 3.09 9.48
N ALA A 39 0.91 2.20 9.33
CA ALA A 39 0.72 0.76 9.36
C ALA A 39 0.28 0.28 10.75
N CYS A 40 0.78 0.89 11.83
CA CYS A 40 0.30 0.63 13.18
C CYS A 40 -1.19 0.96 13.33
N LEU A 41 -1.64 2.07 12.77
CA LEU A 41 -3.06 2.44 12.75
C LEU A 41 -3.89 1.46 11.92
N SER A 42 -3.41 1.08 10.74
CA SER A 42 -4.04 0.03 9.91
C SER A 42 -4.29 -1.24 10.70
N SER A 43 -3.27 -1.75 11.41
CA SER A 43 -3.39 -2.98 12.19
C SER A 43 -4.31 -2.86 13.39
N LYS A 44 -4.34 -1.69 14.06
CA LYS A 44 -5.29 -1.43 15.15
C LYS A 44 -6.74 -1.45 14.67
N GLU A 45 -7.04 -0.78 13.56
CA GLU A 45 -8.40 -0.76 12.98
C GLU A 45 -8.84 -2.15 12.48
N GLN A 46 -7.90 -2.94 11.94
CA GLN A 46 -8.14 -4.32 11.54
C GLN A 46 -8.13 -5.33 12.71
N LYS A 47 -7.88 -4.87 13.95
CA LYS A 47 -7.79 -5.70 15.17
C LYS A 47 -6.75 -6.82 15.09
N LEU A 48 -5.60 -6.52 14.49
CA LEU A 48 -4.49 -7.45 14.34
C LEU A 48 -3.52 -7.35 15.53
N CYS A 49 -2.91 -8.47 15.91
CA CYS A 49 -1.93 -8.52 16.99
C CYS A 49 -0.56 -7.89 16.63
N GLY A 50 -0.30 -7.60 15.35
CA GLY A 50 0.95 -7.04 14.87
C GLY A 50 0.79 -6.34 13.52
N THR A 51 1.81 -5.57 13.13
CA THR A 51 1.79 -4.83 11.87
C THR A 51 2.09 -5.71 10.68
N LEU A 52 1.19 -5.68 9.67
CA LEU A 52 1.40 -6.41 8.42
C LEU A 52 2.38 -5.69 7.48
N THR A 53 2.54 -4.39 7.64
CA THR A 53 3.27 -3.53 6.71
C THR A 53 4.42 -2.82 7.41
N SER A 54 5.60 -2.90 6.79
CA SER A 54 6.80 -2.14 7.11
C SER A 54 7.66 -2.03 5.87
N ILE A 55 8.55 -1.04 5.80
CA ILE A 55 9.47 -0.89 4.66
C ILE A 55 10.35 -2.15 4.49
N ASN A 56 10.80 -2.75 5.59
CA ASN A 56 11.59 -3.99 5.54
C ASN A 56 10.79 -5.15 4.93
N ASN A 57 9.52 -5.31 5.32
CA ASN A 57 8.64 -6.33 4.73
C ASN A 57 8.49 -6.12 3.22
N ILE A 58 8.29 -4.88 2.78
CA ILE A 58 8.13 -4.54 1.36
C ILE A 58 9.39 -4.88 0.56
N ILE A 59 10.56 -4.49 1.06
CA ILE A 59 11.84 -4.80 0.41
C ILE A 59 12.06 -6.32 0.35
N ASN A 60 11.94 -7.00 1.49
CA ASN A 60 12.28 -8.43 1.60
C ASN A 60 11.39 -9.30 0.70
N GLU A 61 10.09 -9.02 0.69
CA GLU A 61 9.10 -9.81 -0.05
C GLU A 61 8.87 -9.31 -1.47
N ASN A 62 9.57 -8.26 -1.89
CA ASN A 62 9.39 -7.61 -3.20
C ASN A 62 7.94 -7.14 -3.46
N TYR A 63 7.33 -6.53 -2.45
CA TYR A 63 6.03 -5.88 -2.58
C TYR A 63 6.16 -4.48 -3.19
N THR A 64 5.03 -3.93 -3.62
CA THR A 64 4.91 -2.53 -4.03
C THR A 64 3.93 -1.82 -3.09
N ILE A 65 4.27 -0.60 -2.70
CA ILE A 65 3.39 0.27 -1.93
C ILE A 65 3.07 1.52 -2.75
N TYR A 66 1.79 1.86 -2.81
CA TYR A 66 1.34 3.16 -3.29
C TYR A 66 0.93 3.97 -2.07
N CYS A 67 1.35 5.22 -2.02
CA CYS A 67 1.19 6.13 -0.91
C CYS A 67 0.37 7.35 -1.34
N LEU A 68 -0.66 7.70 -0.56
CA LEU A 68 -1.36 8.97 -0.67
C LEU A 68 -0.68 10.00 0.22
N ILE A 69 -0.24 11.10 -0.38
CA ILE A 69 0.47 12.18 0.29
C ILE A 69 -0.38 13.44 0.24
N HIS A 70 -0.59 14.05 1.40
CA HIS A 70 -1.21 15.36 1.59
C HIS A 70 -0.15 16.37 2.06
N THR A 71 -0.52 17.65 2.21
CA THR A 71 0.35 18.70 2.75
C THR A 71 1.00 18.31 4.08
N ASP A 72 0.29 17.51 4.88
CA ASP A 72 0.70 17.09 6.23
C ASP A 72 1.52 15.78 6.22
N GLY A 73 1.79 15.21 5.04
CA GLY A 73 2.55 13.97 4.87
C GLY A 73 1.72 12.79 4.40
N LEU A 74 2.17 11.57 4.74
CA LEU A 74 1.53 10.32 4.35
C LEU A 74 0.18 10.16 5.05
N ILE A 75 -0.91 10.05 4.28
CA ILE A 75 -2.29 9.95 4.80
C ILE A 75 -2.98 8.62 4.50
N GLY A 76 -2.36 7.76 3.69
CA GLY A 76 -2.88 6.45 3.35
C GLY A 76 -1.93 5.68 2.45
N PHE A 77 -2.16 4.39 2.33
CA PHE A 77 -1.39 3.53 1.44
C PHE A 77 -2.21 2.33 0.98
N ILE A 78 -1.83 1.75 -0.15
CA ILE A 78 -2.22 0.40 -0.56
C ILE A 78 -0.95 -0.40 -0.88
N LYS A 79 -0.82 -1.57 -0.26
CA LYS A 79 0.29 -2.50 -0.46
C LYS A 79 -0.19 -3.66 -1.31
N ILE A 80 0.53 -3.97 -2.38
CA ILE A 80 0.25 -5.10 -3.27
C ILE A 80 1.47 -6.01 -3.42
N GLY A 81 1.24 -7.25 -3.81
CA GLY A 81 2.29 -8.19 -4.13
C GLY A 81 1.76 -9.43 -4.80
N GLU A 82 2.63 -10.14 -5.52
CA GLU A 82 2.27 -11.40 -6.13
C GLU A 82 2.30 -12.54 -5.10
N LYS A 83 1.28 -13.40 -5.14
CA LYS A 83 1.17 -14.58 -4.28
C LYS A 83 0.83 -15.81 -5.10
N ASN A 84 1.53 -16.89 -4.81
CA ASN A 84 1.18 -18.22 -5.29
C ASN A 84 0.08 -18.77 -4.38
N LEU A 85 -1.13 -18.90 -4.92
CA LEU A 85 -2.32 -19.31 -4.19
C LEU A 85 -2.89 -20.58 -4.78
N TYR A 86 -3.47 -21.39 -3.90
CA TYR A 86 -4.40 -22.44 -4.27
C TYR A 86 -5.81 -21.89 -4.09
N LEU A 87 -6.50 -21.63 -5.20
CA LEU A 87 -7.85 -21.05 -5.24
C LEU A 87 -8.86 -22.15 -5.50
N TYR A 88 -9.92 -22.20 -4.71
CA TYR A 88 -10.99 -23.18 -4.87
C TYR A 88 -12.25 -22.50 -5.40
N ASP A 89 -12.72 -22.92 -6.56
CA ASP A 89 -13.90 -22.34 -7.24
C ASP A 89 -15.20 -23.13 -6.99
N LYS A 90 -15.23 -23.95 -5.93
CA LYS A 90 -16.30 -24.92 -5.60
C LYS A 90 -16.38 -26.13 -6.53
N ILE A 91 -15.62 -26.18 -7.62
CA ILE A 91 -15.54 -27.34 -8.52
C ILE A 91 -14.18 -28.01 -8.36
N LYS A 92 -13.08 -27.24 -8.44
CA LYS A 92 -11.72 -27.73 -8.35
C LYS A 92 -10.78 -26.74 -7.66
N LEU A 93 -9.66 -27.27 -7.20
CA LEU A 93 -8.55 -26.48 -6.70
C LEU A 93 -7.65 -26.08 -7.88
N HIS A 94 -7.37 -24.79 -7.99
CA HIS A 94 -6.48 -24.22 -9.01
C HIS A 94 -5.26 -23.63 -8.34
N TYR A 95 -4.08 -23.91 -8.87
CA TYR A 95 -2.86 -23.22 -8.46
C TYR A 95 -2.58 -22.07 -9.43
N GLY A 96 -2.31 -20.87 -8.89
CA GLY A 96 -2.03 -19.71 -9.72
C GLY A 96 -1.27 -18.62 -8.98
N LYS A 97 -0.50 -17.85 -9.74
CA LYS A 97 0.14 -16.63 -9.26
C LYS A 97 -0.83 -15.46 -9.46
N CYS A 98 -1.16 -14.77 -8.38
CA CYS A 98 -2.15 -13.68 -8.37
C CYS A 98 -1.53 -12.41 -7.81
N THR A 99 -1.85 -11.26 -8.41
CA THR A 99 -1.57 -9.94 -7.81
C THR A 99 -2.60 -9.69 -6.72
N CYS A 100 -2.15 -9.58 -5.47
CA CYS A 100 -3.02 -9.44 -4.32
C CYS A 100 -2.85 -8.07 -3.67
N VAL A 101 -3.96 -7.50 -3.22
CA VAL A 101 -3.93 -6.44 -2.21
C VAL A 101 -3.65 -7.09 -0.86
N LEU A 102 -2.58 -6.66 -0.19
CA LEU A 102 -2.06 -7.28 1.02
C LEU A 102 -2.36 -6.46 2.28
N ASP A 103 -2.45 -5.14 2.14
CA ASP A 103 -2.84 -4.23 3.21
C ASP A 103 -3.32 -2.92 2.58
N PHE A 104 -4.35 -2.30 3.14
CA PHE A 104 -4.96 -1.09 2.58
C PHE A 104 -5.55 -0.23 3.69
N TYR A 105 -5.08 1.02 3.77
CA TYR A 105 -5.48 1.90 4.83
C TYR A 105 -5.44 3.37 4.44
N ILE A 106 -6.44 4.12 4.90
CA ILE A 106 -6.52 5.58 4.84
C ILE A 106 -6.75 6.06 6.27
N LEU A 107 -6.01 7.08 6.72
CA LEU A 107 -6.21 7.71 8.02
C LEU A 107 -7.68 8.06 8.24
N GLU A 108 -8.22 7.74 9.42
CA GLU A 108 -9.64 7.88 9.76
C GLU A 108 -10.24 9.23 9.37
N LYS A 109 -9.55 10.34 9.68
CA LYS A 109 -10.00 11.71 9.36
C LYS A 109 -10.16 11.99 7.86
N PHE A 110 -9.57 11.16 6.99
CA PHE A 110 -9.62 11.25 5.53
C PHE A 110 -10.49 10.16 4.87
N GLN A 111 -11.08 9.24 5.65
CA GLN A 111 -11.96 8.20 5.14
C GLN A 111 -13.30 8.76 4.65
N LYS A 112 -14.05 7.95 3.87
CA LYS A 112 -15.37 8.29 3.27
C LYS A 112 -15.38 9.54 2.37
N ARG A 113 -14.21 9.90 1.81
CA ARG A 113 -14.01 11.05 0.90
C ARG A 113 -13.57 10.63 -0.52
N GLY A 114 -13.72 9.35 -0.87
CA GLY A 114 -13.32 8.81 -2.18
C GLY A 114 -11.82 8.59 -2.38
N LEU A 115 -10.96 8.91 -1.40
CA LEU A 115 -9.50 8.75 -1.51
C LEU A 115 -9.07 7.29 -1.64
N GLY A 116 -9.77 6.37 -0.97
CA GLY A 116 -9.53 4.94 -1.13
C GLY A 116 -9.78 4.47 -2.56
N ILE A 117 -10.87 4.91 -3.19
CA ILE A 117 -11.16 4.61 -4.59
C ILE A 117 -10.10 5.25 -5.50
N LYS A 118 -9.67 6.49 -5.22
CA LYS A 118 -8.65 7.19 -6.01
C LYS A 118 -7.33 6.40 -6.05
N ILE A 119 -6.81 5.96 -4.91
CA ILE A 119 -5.55 5.20 -4.86
C ILE A 119 -5.70 3.79 -5.42
N PHE A 120 -6.85 3.14 -5.19
CA PHE A 120 -7.13 1.81 -5.74
C PHE A 120 -7.18 1.84 -7.27
N ASN A 121 -7.89 2.80 -7.87
CA ASN A 121 -7.96 2.96 -9.32
C ASN A 121 -6.60 3.32 -9.94
N PHE A 122 -5.80 4.13 -9.25
CA PHE A 122 -4.42 4.40 -9.67
C PHE A 122 -3.59 3.12 -9.72
N MET A 123 -3.67 2.30 -8.66
CA MET A 123 -2.99 1.01 -8.58
C MET A 123 -3.43 0.07 -9.71
N LEU A 124 -4.74 -0.06 -9.98
CA LEU A 124 -5.24 -0.89 -11.07
C LEU A 124 -4.68 -0.46 -12.42
N LYS A 125 -4.72 0.86 -12.71
CA LYS A 125 -4.22 1.42 -13.97
C LYS A 125 -2.71 1.22 -14.14
N ASP A 126 -1.94 1.39 -13.06
CA ASP A 126 -0.48 1.21 -13.09
C ASP A 126 -0.06 -0.24 -13.30
N ASN A 127 -0.89 -1.22 -12.88
CA ASN A 127 -0.62 -2.64 -13.06
C ASN A 127 -1.31 -3.25 -14.29
N ASP A 128 -2.07 -2.46 -15.06
CA ASP A 128 -2.88 -2.93 -16.20
C ASP A 128 -3.80 -4.11 -15.84
N VAL A 129 -4.46 -4.01 -14.68
CA VAL A 129 -5.34 -5.07 -14.16
C VAL A 129 -6.78 -4.57 -14.00
N SER A 130 -7.73 -5.47 -14.29
CA SER A 130 -9.14 -5.28 -13.98
C SER A 130 -9.43 -5.67 -12.52
N PRO A 131 -10.32 -4.96 -11.80
CA PRO A 131 -10.78 -5.38 -10.49
C PRO A 131 -11.70 -6.60 -10.54
N PHE A 132 -12.23 -6.93 -11.72
CA PHE A 132 -13.01 -8.14 -11.99
C PHE A 132 -12.13 -9.11 -12.77
N CYS A 133 -11.84 -10.26 -12.17
CA CYS A 133 -11.31 -11.43 -12.87
C CYS A 133 -12.42 -12.10 -13.70
#